data_AF-A0A353E3G4-F1
#
_entry.id   AF-A0A353E3G4-F1
#
_cell.length_a   1.000
_cell.length_b   1.000
_cell.length_c   1.000
_cell.angle_alpha   90.00
_cell.angle_beta   90.00
_cell.angle_gamma   90.00
#
_symmetry.space_group_name_H-M   'P 1'
#
loop_
_entity.id
_entity.type
_entity.pdbx_description
1 polymer ?
#
loop_
_entity_poly.entity_id
_entity_poly.type
_entity_poly.pdbx_seq_one_letter_code
_entity_poly.pdbx_strand_id
1 'polypeptide(L)'
;WFWWGKDADSFKKLWIEMYNELKDAGLDNLIWVWTSCGKDNDWYPGDAYVDVVARDLYGDNESTCATEYSDLGATYGNKIVTLGECGYSTYTTSQIATISKQWNAGAKWSWFMVWYNDEDSHTYHSTQEWWQDAMSQPNVITRDQVPSMK
;
A
#
# COMPACT_ATOMS: atom_id res chain seq x y z
N TRP A 1 5.37 -3.70 -14.66
CA TRP A 1 6.39 -3.00 -15.47
C TRP A 1 7.81 -3.26 -14.97
N PHE A 2 8.00 -3.60 -13.71
CA PHE A 2 9.31 -4.03 -13.21
C PHE A 2 9.75 -5.37 -13.79
N TRP A 3 11.07 -5.61 -13.79
CA TRP A 3 11.67 -6.80 -14.42
C TRP A 3 11.22 -8.12 -13.77
N TRP A 4 10.89 -8.10 -12.48
CA TRP A 4 10.35 -9.27 -11.76
C TRP A 4 8.89 -9.58 -12.09
N GLY A 5 8.22 -8.69 -12.83
CA GLY A 5 6.81 -8.80 -13.22
C GLY A 5 6.58 -9.43 -14.59
N LYS A 6 7.45 -10.35 -15.04
CA LYS A 6 7.34 -10.97 -16.37
C LYS A 6 6.14 -11.92 -16.48
N ASP A 7 6.00 -12.81 -15.50
CA ASP A 7 4.89 -13.76 -15.38
C ASP A 7 4.72 -14.18 -13.91
N ALA A 8 3.51 -14.63 -13.55
CA ALA A 8 3.16 -14.95 -12.18
C ALA A 8 3.96 -16.13 -11.59
N ASP A 9 4.32 -17.12 -12.42
CA ASP A 9 5.06 -18.30 -11.97
C ASP A 9 6.49 -17.94 -11.57
N SER A 10 7.21 -17.21 -12.42
CA SER A 10 8.57 -16.74 -12.11
C SER A 10 8.60 -15.74 -10.95
N PHE A 11 7.62 -14.85 -10.86
CA PHE A 11 7.49 -13.92 -9.73
C PHE A 11 7.36 -14.66 -8.39
N LYS A 12 6.44 -15.63 -8.29
CA LYS A 12 6.24 -16.39 -7.04
C LYS A 12 7.46 -17.19 -6.65
N LYS A 13 8.17 -17.79 -7.62
CA LYS A 13 9.45 -18.48 -7.35
C LYS A 13 10.49 -17.52 -6.78
N LEU A 14 10.63 -16.33 -7.36
CA LEU A 14 11.56 -15.31 -6.87
C LEU A 14 11.19 -14.82 -5.46
N TRP A 15 9.91 -14.57 -5.19
CA TRP A 15 9.43 -14.16 -3.87
C TRP A 15 9.75 -15.20 -2.80
N ILE A 16 9.39 -16.46 -3.07
CA ILE A 16 9.58 -17.57 -2.13
C ILE A 16 11.07 -17.84 -1.90
N GLU A 17 11.90 -17.74 -2.93
CA GLU A 17 13.36 -17.85 -2.81
C GLU A 17 13.91 -16.77 -1.88
N MET A 18 13.55 -15.49 -2.10
CA MET A 18 13.95 -14.38 -1.24
C MET A 18 13.49 -14.60 0.21
N TYR A 19 12.26 -15.06 0.41
CA TYR A 19 11.75 -15.38 1.74
C TYR A 19 12.59 -16.44 2.45
N ASN A 20 12.87 -17.56 1.76
CA ASN A 20 13.64 -18.66 2.33
C ASN A 20 15.08 -18.25 2.62
N GLU A 21 15.75 -17.57 1.68
CA GLU A 21 17.13 -17.10 1.84
C GLU A 21 17.28 -16.16 3.05
N LEU A 22 16.38 -15.18 3.20
CA LEU A 22 16.43 -14.27 4.36
C LEU A 22 16.12 -15.01 5.67
N LYS A 23 15.19 -15.96 5.65
CA LYS A 23 14.84 -16.78 6.82
C LYS A 23 15.97 -17.72 7.23
N ASP A 24 16.62 -18.37 6.28
CA ASP A 24 17.77 -19.26 6.50
C ASP A 24 19.00 -18.48 6.97
N ALA A 25 19.13 -17.22 6.57
CA ALA A 25 20.10 -16.27 7.13
C ALA A 25 19.77 -15.83 8.58
N GLY A 26 18.63 -16.25 9.13
CA GLY A 26 18.23 -15.98 10.51
C GLY A 26 17.48 -14.66 10.71
N LEU A 27 16.93 -14.05 9.66
CA LEU A 27 16.10 -12.85 9.78
C LEU A 27 14.68 -13.22 10.20
N ASP A 28 14.37 -13.04 11.49
CA ASP A 28 13.08 -13.31 12.12
C ASP A 28 12.29 -12.02 12.48
N ASN A 29 12.82 -10.86 12.07
CA ASN A 29 12.31 -9.53 12.41
C ASN A 29 11.66 -8.80 11.21
N LEU A 30 11.26 -9.54 10.17
CA LEU A 30 10.65 -9.01 8.96
C LEU A 30 9.13 -9.22 8.96
N ILE A 31 8.39 -8.19 8.51
CA ILE A 31 6.97 -8.28 8.16
C ILE A 31 6.89 -8.19 6.63
N TRP A 32 6.28 -9.20 6.01
CA TRP A 32 6.25 -9.36 4.55
C TRP A 32 5.02 -8.70 3.94
N VAL A 33 5.23 -7.64 3.17
CA VAL A 33 4.16 -6.86 2.53
C VAL A 33 4.16 -7.13 1.02
N TRP A 34 3.12 -7.80 0.52
CA TRP A 34 2.95 -8.05 -0.92
C TRP A 34 2.01 -7.02 -1.54
N THR A 35 2.45 -6.36 -2.62
CA THR A 35 1.66 -5.36 -3.33
C THR A 35 0.85 -5.99 -4.46
N SER A 36 -0.48 -5.86 -4.36
CA SER A 36 -1.44 -6.31 -5.36
C SER A 36 -1.81 -5.18 -6.33
N CYS A 37 -2.12 -5.56 -7.57
CA CYS A 37 -2.77 -4.75 -8.60
C CYS A 37 -4.30 -4.96 -8.66
N GLY A 38 -4.90 -5.60 -7.65
CA GLY A 38 -6.34 -5.81 -7.47
C GLY A 38 -6.92 -7.07 -8.14
N LYS A 39 -6.40 -7.48 -9.31
CA LYS A 39 -6.91 -8.63 -10.09
C LYS A 39 -5.78 -9.58 -10.51
N ASP A 40 -4.99 -9.99 -9.53
CA ASP A 40 -3.71 -10.66 -9.73
C ASP A 40 -3.50 -11.83 -8.74
N ASN A 41 -4.58 -12.55 -8.41
CA ASN A 41 -4.54 -13.68 -7.48
C ASN A 41 -3.56 -14.78 -7.89
N ASP A 42 -3.26 -14.92 -9.19
CA ASP A 42 -2.25 -15.85 -9.70
C ASP A 42 -0.82 -15.44 -9.32
N TRP A 43 -0.58 -14.16 -9.02
CA TRP A 43 0.69 -13.59 -8.55
C TRP A 43 0.86 -13.69 -7.04
N TYR A 44 -0.21 -13.95 -6.27
CA TYR A 44 -0.13 -14.05 -4.82
C TYR A 44 0.83 -15.18 -4.38
N PRO A 45 1.91 -14.88 -3.62
CA PRO A 45 2.88 -15.89 -3.20
C PRO A 45 2.30 -16.97 -2.26
N GLY A 46 1.21 -16.66 -1.56
CA GLY A 46 0.53 -17.57 -0.65
C GLY A 46 0.63 -17.15 0.82
N ASP A 47 -0.31 -17.64 1.62
CA ASP A 47 -0.49 -17.23 3.02
C ASP A 47 0.75 -17.41 3.91
N ALA A 48 1.62 -18.37 3.59
CA ALA A 48 2.83 -18.68 4.34
C ALA A 48 3.97 -17.66 4.12
N TYR A 49 3.86 -16.80 3.10
CA TYR A 49 4.93 -15.93 2.62
C TYR A 49 4.54 -14.44 2.64
N VAL A 50 3.35 -14.09 3.15
CA VAL A 50 2.81 -12.73 3.15
C VAL A 50 2.08 -12.47 4.47
N ASP A 51 2.38 -11.33 5.10
CA ASP A 51 1.72 -10.86 6.32
C ASP A 51 0.68 -9.76 6.02
N VAL A 52 0.99 -8.86 5.08
CA VAL A 52 0.17 -7.70 4.71
C VAL A 52 -0.01 -7.63 3.19
N VAL A 53 -1.20 -7.24 2.74
CA VAL A 53 -1.48 -6.95 1.33
C VAL A 53 -1.56 -5.44 1.13
N ALA A 54 -0.75 -4.93 0.21
CA ALA A 54 -0.71 -3.52 -0.16
C ALA A 54 -1.40 -3.26 -1.50
N ARG A 55 -1.87 -2.03 -1.67
CA ARG A 55 -2.29 -1.47 -2.95
C ARG A 55 -1.59 -0.15 -3.18
N ASP A 56 -1.14 0.09 -4.40
CA ASP A 56 -0.58 1.39 -4.81
C ASP A 56 -1.60 2.12 -5.69
N LEU A 57 -2.00 3.33 -5.29
CA LEU A 57 -3.04 4.13 -5.95
C LEU A 57 -2.56 5.57 -6.17
N TYR A 58 -2.69 6.07 -7.39
CA TYR A 58 -2.20 7.40 -7.77
C TYR A 58 -3.29 8.14 -8.55
N GLY A 59 -3.69 9.31 -8.04
CA GLY A 59 -4.75 10.14 -8.65
C GLY A 59 -6.17 9.61 -8.48
N ASP A 60 -6.34 8.49 -7.78
CA ASP A 60 -7.63 7.83 -7.57
C ASP A 60 -8.57 8.63 -6.64
N ASN A 61 -9.87 8.56 -6.95
CA ASN A 61 -10.91 9.15 -6.10
C ASN A 61 -11.31 8.22 -4.94
N GLU A 62 -12.11 8.73 -4.00
CA GLU A 62 -12.51 8.01 -2.80
C GLU A 62 -13.32 6.74 -3.07
N SER A 63 -14.13 6.71 -4.14
CA SER A 63 -14.92 5.55 -4.54
C SER A 63 -14.02 4.40 -5.04
N THR A 64 -12.99 4.76 -5.82
CA THR A 64 -11.99 3.80 -6.30
C THR A 64 -11.17 3.24 -5.14
N CYS A 65 -10.70 4.12 -4.24
CA CYS A 65 -9.99 3.70 -3.03
C CYS A 65 -10.84 2.75 -2.17
N ALA A 66 -12.13 3.04 -1.98
CA ALA A 66 -13.03 2.19 -1.20
C ALA A 66 -13.25 0.82 -1.85
N THR A 67 -13.43 0.78 -3.18
CA THR A 67 -13.61 -0.46 -3.94
C THR A 67 -12.36 -1.35 -3.87
N GLU A 68 -11.18 -0.77 -4.11
CA GLU A 68 -9.91 -1.48 -4.06
C GLU A 68 -9.63 -2.02 -2.65
N TYR A 69 -9.90 -1.22 -1.61
CA TYR A 69 -9.81 -1.68 -0.23
C TYR A 69 -10.75 -2.86 0.06
N SER A 70 -12.03 -2.75 -0.33
CA SER A 70 -13.03 -3.79 -0.06
C SER A 70 -12.74 -5.08 -0.82
N ASP A 71 -12.29 -4.98 -2.07
CA ASP A 71 -12.02 -6.13 -2.92
C ASP A 71 -10.79 -6.91 -2.42
N LEU A 72 -9.73 -6.21 -2.01
CA LEU A 72 -8.58 -6.84 -1.36
C LEU A 72 -8.96 -7.47 -0.02
N GLY A 73 -9.75 -6.77 0.80
CA GLY A 73 -10.24 -7.31 2.07
C GLY A 73 -11.12 -8.54 1.89
N ALA A 74 -11.94 -8.60 0.84
CA ALA A 74 -12.76 -9.77 0.52
C ALA A 74 -11.91 -10.94 0.00
N THR A 75 -10.88 -10.66 -0.80
CA THR A 75 -10.03 -11.67 -1.43
C THR A 75 -9.03 -12.28 -0.43
N TYR A 76 -8.45 -11.45 0.43
CA TYR A 76 -7.37 -11.81 1.35
C TYR A 76 -7.76 -11.60 2.82
N GLY A 77 -9.01 -11.89 3.18
CA GLY A 77 -9.64 -11.47 4.45
C GLY A 77 -9.00 -11.95 5.77
N ASN A 78 -7.93 -12.74 5.70
CA ASN A 78 -7.05 -13.09 6.82
C ASN A 78 -5.83 -12.16 6.96
N LYS A 79 -5.63 -11.21 6.05
CA LYS A 79 -4.48 -10.30 5.99
C LYS A 79 -4.88 -8.86 6.31
N ILE A 80 -3.91 -8.10 6.81
CA ILE A 80 -4.02 -6.64 6.92
C ILE A 80 -3.97 -6.06 5.50
N VAL A 81 -4.80 -5.05 5.22
CA VAL A 81 -4.83 -4.32 3.94
C VAL A 81 -4.26 -2.90 4.14
N THR A 82 -3.40 -2.46 3.25
CA THR A 82 -2.74 -1.16 3.34
C THR A 82 -2.67 -0.41 2.01
N LEU A 83 -2.56 0.92 2.08
CA LEU A 83 -2.22 1.76 0.94
C LEU A 83 -0.69 1.88 0.89
N GLY A 84 -0.06 0.97 0.13
CA GLY A 84 1.39 0.79 0.07
C GLY A 84 2.10 2.03 -0.42
N GLU A 85 1.59 2.60 -1.50
CA GLU A 85 1.99 3.89 -2.04
C GLU A 85 0.78 4.71 -2.48
N CYS A 86 0.89 6.03 -2.39
CA CYS A 86 -0.07 6.92 -3.01
C CYS A 86 0.47 8.27 -3.45
N GLY A 87 -0.30 8.96 -4.29
CA GLY A 87 0.01 10.35 -4.64
C GLY A 87 -0.64 10.85 -5.92
N TYR A 88 0.10 11.67 -6.66
CA TYR A 88 -0.31 12.25 -7.93
C TYR A 88 -0.10 11.27 -9.08
N SER A 89 -1.07 11.21 -9.99
CA SER A 89 -0.94 10.51 -11.27
C SER A 89 -0.87 11.47 -12.44
N THR A 90 0.14 11.29 -13.27
CA THR A 90 0.28 12.01 -14.55
C THR A 90 -0.73 11.55 -15.59
N TYR A 91 -1.34 10.37 -15.42
CA TYR A 91 -2.35 9.84 -16.33
C TYR A 91 -3.73 10.49 -16.11
N THR A 92 -4.14 10.64 -14.85
CA THR A 92 -5.42 11.28 -14.49
C THR A 92 -5.26 12.77 -14.22
N THR A 93 -4.03 13.25 -14.13
CA THR A 93 -3.66 14.63 -13.78
C THR A 93 -4.23 15.10 -12.43
N SER A 94 -4.33 14.19 -11.46
CA SER A 94 -4.93 14.43 -10.15
C SER A 94 -4.08 13.85 -9.02
N GLN A 95 -4.16 14.45 -7.83
CA GLN A 95 -3.77 13.81 -6.57
C GLN A 95 -4.83 12.78 -6.15
N ILE A 96 -4.38 11.77 -5.40
CA ILE A 96 -5.29 10.85 -4.70
C ILE A 96 -6.23 11.63 -3.76
N ALA A 97 -7.46 11.14 -3.59
CA ALA A 97 -8.42 11.68 -2.63
C ALA A 97 -7.82 11.85 -1.23
N THR A 98 -8.30 12.85 -0.48
CA THR A 98 -7.85 13.09 0.90
C THR A 98 -8.22 11.92 1.81
N ILE A 99 -7.45 11.71 2.89
CA ILE A 99 -7.65 10.57 3.80
C ILE A 99 -9.03 10.61 4.45
N SER A 100 -9.55 11.81 4.79
CA SER A 100 -10.92 11.94 5.29
C SER A 100 -11.98 11.40 4.32
N LYS A 101 -11.85 11.70 3.02
CA LYS A 101 -12.78 11.23 1.98
C LYS A 101 -12.66 9.72 1.78
N GLN A 102 -11.43 9.22 1.68
CA GLN A 102 -11.18 7.77 1.57
C GLN A 102 -11.79 7.01 2.75
N TRP A 103 -11.53 7.50 3.97
CA TRP A 103 -12.07 6.91 5.19
C TRP A 103 -13.60 6.92 5.17
N ASN A 104 -14.24 8.05 4.86
CA ASN A 104 -15.70 8.15 4.83
C ASN A 104 -16.34 7.27 3.75
N ALA A 105 -15.66 7.03 2.63
CA ALA A 105 -16.11 6.12 1.58
C ALA A 105 -15.95 4.63 1.94
N GLY A 106 -15.20 4.31 3.01
CA GLY A 106 -15.02 2.94 3.50
C GLY A 106 -13.62 2.37 3.30
N ALA A 107 -12.67 3.12 2.74
CA ALA A 107 -11.29 2.69 2.63
C ALA A 107 -10.57 2.88 3.97
N LYS A 108 -10.44 1.80 4.74
CA LYS A 108 -9.86 1.79 6.10
C LYS A 108 -8.47 1.16 6.10
N TRP A 109 -7.57 1.71 5.29
CA TRP A 109 -6.18 1.25 5.18
C TRP A 109 -5.47 1.23 6.55
N SER A 110 -4.63 0.23 6.78
CA SER A 110 -3.82 0.16 8.02
C SER A 110 -2.76 1.25 8.11
N TRP A 111 -2.12 1.59 6.99
CA TRP A 111 -1.35 2.81 6.83
C TRP A 111 -1.51 3.38 5.41
N PHE A 112 -0.94 4.56 5.19
CA PHE A 112 -0.74 5.13 3.87
C PHE A 112 0.67 5.71 3.79
N MET A 113 1.28 5.67 2.61
CA MET A 113 2.58 6.28 2.36
C MET A 113 2.51 7.10 1.07
N VAL A 114 2.59 8.42 1.21
CA VAL A 114 2.67 9.31 0.06
C VAL A 114 4.07 9.20 -0.55
N TRP A 115 4.15 9.06 -1.87
CA TRP A 115 5.42 9.06 -2.59
C TRP A 115 6.16 10.41 -2.42
N TYR A 116 7.48 10.37 -2.46
CA TYR A 116 8.28 11.59 -2.35
C TYR A 116 8.22 12.40 -3.66
N ASN A 117 8.42 13.71 -3.57
CA ASN A 117 8.56 14.55 -4.76
C ASN A 117 10.03 14.61 -5.16
N ASP A 118 10.31 14.59 -6.46
CA ASP A 118 11.64 14.92 -6.96
C ASP A 118 12.02 16.38 -6.61
N GLU A 119 13.32 16.65 -6.51
CA GLU A 119 13.88 17.94 -6.07
C GLU A 119 13.34 19.14 -6.86
N ASP A 120 13.13 18.96 -8.18
CA ASP A 120 12.63 19.99 -9.10
C ASP A 120 11.15 19.78 -9.51
N SER A 121 10.39 19.01 -8.74
CA SER A 121 9.01 18.71 -9.13
C SER A 121 8.11 19.94 -9.09
N HIS A 122 7.42 20.20 -10.20
CA HIS A 122 6.33 21.17 -10.29
C HIS A 122 4.96 20.56 -9.99
N THR A 123 4.90 19.27 -9.66
CA THR A 123 3.66 18.56 -9.38
C THR A 123 3.83 17.63 -8.18
N TYR A 124 3.10 17.93 -7.12
CA TYR A 124 3.30 17.27 -5.83
C TYR A 124 2.34 16.10 -5.65
N HIS A 125 2.85 14.99 -5.12
CA HIS A 125 2.05 13.81 -4.78
C HIS A 125 0.95 14.12 -3.75
N SER A 126 1.21 15.08 -2.87
CA SER A 126 0.28 15.61 -1.88
C SER A 126 0.52 17.10 -1.71
N THR A 127 -0.53 17.89 -1.50
CA THR A 127 -0.40 19.30 -1.13
C THR A 127 -0.33 19.48 0.39
N GLN A 128 -0.06 20.71 0.84
CA GLN A 128 -0.14 21.05 2.25
C GLN A 128 -1.54 20.79 2.82
N GLU A 129 -2.58 21.15 2.08
CA GLU A 129 -3.99 20.95 2.48
C GLU A 129 -4.31 19.46 2.61
N TRP A 130 -3.75 18.61 1.74
CA TRP A 130 -3.89 17.16 1.83
C TRP A 130 -3.30 16.62 3.14
N TRP A 131 -2.09 17.08 3.51
CA TRP A 131 -1.47 16.69 4.78
C TRP A 131 -2.22 17.24 6.00
N GLN A 132 -2.73 18.47 5.94
CA GLN A 132 -3.56 19.04 7.00
C GLN A 132 -4.87 18.25 7.18
N ASP A 133 -5.49 17.80 6.10
CA ASP A 133 -6.63 16.88 6.16
C ASP A 133 -6.25 15.58 6.87
N ALA A 134 -5.22 14.88 6.40
CA ALA A 134 -4.80 13.61 6.97
C ALA A 134 -4.43 13.73 8.45
N MET A 135 -3.60 14.70 8.81
CA MET A 135 -3.09 14.88 10.19
C MET A 135 -4.14 15.41 11.17
N SER A 136 -5.29 15.88 10.69
CA SER A 136 -6.41 16.31 11.54
C SER A 136 -7.43 15.19 11.79
N GLN A 137 -7.32 14.04 11.11
CA GLN A 137 -8.26 12.95 11.28
C GLN A 137 -8.04 12.21 12.61
N PRO A 138 -9.10 11.95 13.40
CA PRO A 138 -8.97 11.28 14.70
C PRO A 138 -8.52 9.82 14.60
N ASN A 139 -8.61 9.23 13.42
CA ASN A 139 -8.26 7.85 13.10
C ASN A 139 -6.90 7.73 12.36
N VAL A 140 -6.16 8.83 12.24
CA VAL A 140 -4.77 8.81 11.74
C VAL A 140 -3.83 8.84 12.94
N ILE A 141 -2.99 7.82 13.04
CA ILE A 141 -2.01 7.69 14.11
C ILE A 141 -0.73 8.43 13.70
N THR A 142 -0.32 9.41 14.48
CA THR A 142 0.94 10.14 14.30
C THR A 142 2.06 9.53 15.15
N ARG A 143 3.31 9.91 14.84
CA ARG A 143 4.50 9.35 15.49
C ARG A 143 4.47 9.43 17.02
N ASP A 144 3.94 10.51 17.58
CA ASP A 144 3.83 10.73 19.03
C ASP A 144 2.77 9.86 19.72
N GLN A 145 1.87 9.24 18.95
CA GLN A 145 0.80 8.37 19.44
C GLN A 145 1.17 6.88 19.41
N VAL A 146 2.27 6.51 18.73
CA VAL A 146 2.74 5.11 18.67
C VAL A 146 3.32 4.73 20.04
N PRO A 147 2.88 3.61 20.66
CA PRO A 147 3.40 3.18 21.96
C PRO A 147 4.87 2.77 21.87
N SER A 148 5.54 2.62 23.03
CA SER A 148 6.88 2.02 23.05
C SER A 148 6.82 0.62 22.46
N MET A 149 7.66 0.38 21.44
CA MET A 149 7.90 -0.94 20.85
C MET A 149 9.28 -1.49 21.26
N LYS A 150 9.85 -0.93 22.34
CA LYS A 150 11.13 -1.30 22.96
C LYS A 150 10.91 -1.69 24.41
#